data_AF-A0A2S2NMM9-F1
#
_entry.id   AF-A0A2S2NMM9-F1
#
_cell.length_a   1.000
_cell.length_b   1.000
_cell.length_c   1.000
_cell.angle_alpha   90.00
_cell.angle_beta   90.00
_cell.angle_gamma   90.00
#
_symmetry.space_group_name_H-M   'P 1'
#
loop_
_entity.id
_entity.type
_entity.pdbx_description
1 polymer ?
#
loop_
_entity_poly.entity_id
_entity_poly.type
_entity_poly.pdbx_seq_one_letter_code
_entity_poly.pdbx_strand_id
1 'polypeptide(L)'
;QMWRQLLIRDDDTIQTLLDERPIIKNIEQLEVDCQMLIASLEIEDEEEKLNCLSDTEAILVTMCKIYNTDTYDISKRWPSIIRPIISLKLPRIDTYTMFRAVDEEYLPKHQDCNHLLRILLLYHDPELCNLLDSLKLGPELYSDSWIQTLFSETCSLEVILNIWDLYLAKKDRFFIFFLALVFIINARDHIFSLKHQPKTQLIEILGNLPSQLAIDDINDFWSLAEYYDKQTPSSFIKVCN
;
A
#
# COMPACT_ATOMS: atom_id res chain seq x y z
N GLN A 1 -11.18 16.05 2.40
CA GLN A 1 -12.32 16.58 1.59
C GLN A 1 -12.49 15.85 0.26
N MET A 2 -11.43 15.46 -0.46
CA MET A 2 -11.53 14.75 -1.75
C MET A 2 -11.77 13.24 -1.60
N TRP A 3 -11.07 12.54 -0.70
CA TRP A 3 -11.21 11.08 -0.55
C TRP A 3 -12.62 10.67 -0.14
N ARG A 4 -13.24 11.48 0.72
CA ARG A 4 -14.64 11.29 1.13
C ARG A 4 -15.60 11.24 -0.06
N GLN A 5 -15.45 12.17 -1.01
CA GLN A 5 -16.30 12.21 -2.21
C GLN A 5 -16.02 11.05 -3.16
N LEU A 6 -14.80 10.52 -3.14
CA LEU A 6 -14.37 9.45 -4.05
C LEU A 6 -14.76 8.06 -3.54
N LEU A 7 -14.73 7.84 -2.22
CA LEU A 7 -14.72 6.50 -1.64
C LEU A 7 -15.86 6.23 -0.65
N ILE A 8 -16.51 7.26 -0.08
CA ILE A 8 -17.61 7.01 0.86
C ILE A 8 -18.87 6.60 0.10
N ARG A 9 -19.47 5.51 0.56
CA ARG A 9 -20.76 4.98 0.12
C ARG A 9 -21.72 5.07 1.30
N ASP A 10 -22.92 5.58 1.06
CA ASP A 10 -24.01 5.54 2.04
C ASP A 10 -24.54 4.11 2.11
N ASP A 11 -24.35 3.45 3.25
CA ASP A 11 -24.89 2.13 3.52
C ASP A 11 -25.30 2.03 4.99
N ASP A 12 -26.60 2.08 5.22
CA ASP A 12 -27.23 2.07 6.55
C ASP A 12 -26.93 0.77 7.33
N THR A 13 -26.47 -0.29 6.66
CA THR A 13 -26.14 -1.57 7.31
C THR A 13 -24.76 -1.58 7.96
N ILE A 14 -23.89 -0.62 7.63
CA ILE A 14 -22.51 -0.54 8.13
C ILE A 14 -22.50 -0.35 9.65
N GLN A 15 -23.37 0.50 10.19
CA GLN A 15 -23.42 0.74 11.63
C GLN A 15 -23.73 -0.56 12.39
N THR A 16 -24.70 -1.33 11.91
CA THR A 16 -25.04 -2.64 12.51
C THR A 16 -23.87 -3.61 12.46
N LEU A 17 -23.12 -3.65 11.33
CA LEU A 17 -21.95 -4.50 11.19
C LEU A 17 -20.79 -4.13 12.12
N LEU A 18 -20.62 -2.83 12.41
CA LEU A 18 -19.59 -2.30 13.31
C LEU A 18 -19.95 -2.50 14.79
N ASP A 19 -21.24 -2.57 15.13
CA ASP A 19 -21.69 -2.79 16.51
C ASP A 19 -21.64 -4.27 16.94
N GLU A 20 -21.59 -5.19 15.98
CA GLU A 20 -21.42 -6.62 16.25
C GLU A 20 -19.99 -6.96 16.69
N ARG A 21 -19.87 -7.85 17.69
CA ARG A 21 -18.58 -8.36 18.18
C ARG A 21 -18.39 -9.82 17.75
N PRO A 22 -17.87 -10.08 16.54
CA PRO A 22 -17.58 -11.44 16.11
C PRO A 22 -16.42 -12.03 16.92
N ILE A 23 -16.42 -13.36 17.06
CA ILE A 23 -15.37 -14.08 17.78
C ILE A 23 -14.20 -14.30 16.82
N ILE A 24 -13.08 -13.63 17.06
CA ILE A 24 -11.81 -13.84 16.35
C ILE A 24 -10.90 -14.69 17.22
N LYS A 25 -10.43 -15.83 16.71
CA LYS A 25 -9.64 -16.81 17.47
C LYS A 25 -8.30 -16.26 17.98
N ASN A 26 -7.68 -15.37 17.21
CA ASN A 26 -6.38 -14.74 17.50
C ASN A 26 -6.51 -13.23 17.69
N ILE A 27 -7.54 -12.78 18.40
CA ILE A 27 -7.80 -11.36 18.65
C ILE A 27 -6.60 -10.62 19.28
N GLU A 28 -5.84 -11.30 20.14
CA GLU A 28 -4.64 -10.75 20.78
C GLU A 28 -3.61 -10.21 19.76
N GLN A 29 -3.45 -10.88 18.62
CA GLN A 29 -2.53 -10.41 17.57
C GLN A 29 -3.07 -9.15 16.88
N LEU A 30 -4.38 -9.08 16.65
CA LEU A 30 -5.02 -7.90 16.08
C LEU A 30 -4.90 -6.70 17.01
N GLU A 31 -5.13 -6.90 18.31
CA GLU A 31 -4.99 -5.86 19.34
C GLU A 31 -3.54 -5.35 19.41
N VAL A 32 -2.54 -6.23 19.39
CA VAL A 32 -1.13 -5.84 19.35
C VAL A 32 -0.81 -5.02 18.11
N ASP A 33 -1.24 -5.46 16.93
CA ASP A 33 -1.01 -4.74 15.68
C ASP A 33 -1.67 -3.36 15.68
N CYS A 34 -2.89 -3.24 16.21
CA CYS A 34 -3.59 -1.97 16.36
C CYS A 34 -2.86 -1.04 17.34
N GLN A 35 -2.37 -1.56 18.47
CA GLN A 35 -1.58 -0.78 19.43
C GLN A 35 -0.29 -0.23 18.81
N MET A 36 0.45 -1.07 18.06
CA MET A 36 1.66 -0.62 17.36
C MET A 36 1.34 0.46 16.32
N LEU A 37 0.27 0.28 15.56
CA LEU A 37 -0.20 1.26 14.59
C LEU A 37 -0.52 2.60 15.25
N ILE A 38 -1.34 2.62 16.30
CA ILE A 38 -1.73 3.85 16.98
C ILE A 38 -0.52 4.52 17.65
N ALA A 39 0.43 3.76 18.17
CA ALA A 39 1.69 4.30 18.68
C ALA A 39 2.51 5.02 17.58
N SER A 40 2.42 4.58 16.33
CA SER A 40 3.14 5.19 15.19
C SER A 40 2.56 6.52 14.69
N LEU A 41 1.36 6.90 15.15
CA LEU A 41 0.67 8.12 14.73
C LEU A 41 0.99 9.35 15.61
N GLU A 42 1.79 9.18 16.67
CA GLU A 42 2.23 10.27 17.56
C GLU A 42 1.09 11.16 18.08
N ILE A 43 -0.09 10.57 18.35
CA ILE A 43 -1.26 11.26 18.89
C ILE A 43 -0.98 11.67 20.35
N GLU A 44 -1.01 12.98 20.63
CA GLU A 44 -0.72 13.55 21.96
C GLU A 44 -1.87 13.34 22.97
N ASP A 45 -3.12 13.40 22.51
CA ASP A 45 -4.31 13.28 23.37
C ASP A 45 -4.63 11.81 23.69
N GLU A 46 -4.63 11.46 24.97
CA GLU A 46 -4.86 10.07 25.42
C GLU A 46 -6.29 9.57 25.14
N GLU A 47 -7.29 10.46 25.22
CA GLU A 47 -8.68 10.10 24.95
C GLU A 47 -8.89 9.85 23.45
N GLU A 48 -8.34 10.72 22.60
CA GLU A 48 -8.29 10.55 21.15
C GLU A 48 -7.58 9.24 20.79
N LYS A 49 -6.44 8.95 21.43
CA LYS A 49 -5.68 7.72 21.21
C LYS A 49 -6.50 6.47 21.54
N LEU A 50 -7.21 6.46 22.67
CA LEU A 50 -8.08 5.35 23.09
C LEU A 50 -9.26 5.17 22.12
N ASN A 51 -9.87 6.26 21.69
CA ASN A 51 -10.97 6.22 20.72
C ASN A 51 -10.49 5.69 19.37
N CYS A 52 -9.36 6.18 18.85
CA CYS A 52 -8.76 5.68 17.61
C CYS A 52 -8.42 4.20 17.69
N LEU A 53 -7.87 3.73 18.82
CA LEU A 53 -7.57 2.32 19.03
C LEU A 53 -8.84 1.47 18.98
N SER A 54 -9.86 1.85 19.75
CA SER A 54 -11.14 1.12 19.81
C SER A 54 -11.84 1.08 18.45
N ASP A 55 -11.84 2.20 17.72
CA ASP A 55 -12.41 2.28 16.39
C ASP A 55 -11.65 1.39 15.40
N THR A 56 -10.31 1.42 15.44
CA THR A 56 -9.46 0.62 14.55
C THR A 56 -9.64 -0.87 14.77
N GLU A 57 -9.62 -1.32 16.03
CA GLU A 57 -9.84 -2.72 16.38
C GLU A 57 -11.19 -3.20 15.83
N ALA A 58 -12.24 -2.42 16.07
CA ALA A 58 -13.57 -2.80 15.64
C ALA A 58 -13.72 -2.80 14.10
N ILE A 59 -13.06 -1.87 13.39
CA ILE A 59 -13.00 -1.87 11.93
C ILE A 59 -12.32 -3.14 11.40
N LEU A 60 -11.15 -3.51 11.92
CA LEU A 60 -10.42 -4.70 11.46
C LEU A 60 -11.17 -6.01 11.80
N VAL A 61 -11.81 -6.06 12.96
CA VAL A 61 -12.68 -7.18 13.36
C VAL A 61 -13.87 -7.32 12.41
N THR A 62 -14.52 -6.21 12.03
CA THR A 62 -15.59 -6.21 11.02
C THR A 62 -15.08 -6.68 9.65
N MET A 63 -13.86 -6.32 9.26
CA MET A 63 -13.24 -6.79 8.02
C MET A 63 -13.00 -8.31 8.01
N CYS A 64 -12.53 -8.90 9.11
CA CYS A 64 -12.44 -10.36 9.26
C CYS A 64 -13.81 -11.02 9.00
N LYS A 65 -14.88 -10.47 9.57
CA LYS A 65 -16.24 -10.99 9.36
C LYS A 65 -16.70 -10.90 7.91
N ILE A 66 -16.43 -9.78 7.23
CA ILE A 66 -16.80 -9.58 5.81
C ILE A 66 -16.11 -10.60 4.92
N TYR A 67 -14.84 -10.89 5.21
CA TYR A 67 -14.09 -11.93 4.53
C TYR A 67 -14.40 -13.35 5.02
N ASN A 68 -15.41 -13.51 5.89
CA ASN A 68 -15.87 -14.76 6.45
C ASN A 68 -14.73 -15.59 7.07
N THR A 69 -13.81 -14.92 7.75
CA THR A 69 -12.70 -15.53 8.49
C THR A 69 -12.88 -15.33 10.00
N ASP A 70 -12.64 -16.40 10.76
CA ASP A 70 -12.57 -16.37 12.22
C ASP A 70 -11.14 -16.20 12.74
N THR A 71 -10.20 -15.92 11.84
CA THR A 71 -8.78 -15.65 12.12
C THR A 71 -8.33 -14.36 11.43
N TYR A 72 -7.67 -13.49 12.18
CA TYR A 72 -7.00 -12.31 11.66
C TYR A 72 -5.72 -12.73 10.91
N ASP A 73 -5.61 -12.31 9.65
CA ASP A 73 -4.52 -12.67 8.75
C ASP A 73 -3.51 -11.53 8.64
N ILE A 74 -2.36 -11.70 9.28
CA ILE A 74 -1.27 -10.71 9.32
C ILE A 74 -0.74 -10.43 7.89
N SER A 75 -0.84 -11.39 6.96
CA SER A 75 -0.38 -11.20 5.58
C SER A 75 -1.16 -10.14 4.82
N LYS A 76 -2.36 -9.76 5.30
CA LYS A 76 -3.18 -8.69 4.74
C LYS A 76 -2.60 -7.29 4.97
N ARG A 77 -1.73 -7.12 5.97
CA ARG A 77 -1.11 -5.83 6.32
C ARG A 77 -2.12 -4.68 6.46
N TRP A 78 -3.33 -5.00 6.90
CA TRP A 78 -4.39 -4.02 7.11
C TRP A 78 -4.00 -2.85 8.02
N PRO A 79 -3.21 -3.05 9.10
CA PRO A 79 -2.71 -1.93 9.91
C PRO A 79 -1.91 -0.91 9.09
N SER A 80 -1.04 -1.38 8.19
CA SER A 80 -0.26 -0.50 7.30
C SER A 80 -1.18 0.29 6.37
N ILE A 81 -2.21 -0.35 5.81
CA ILE A 81 -3.13 0.28 4.84
C ILE A 81 -4.08 1.28 5.50
N ILE A 82 -4.62 0.96 6.69
CA ILE A 82 -5.58 1.85 7.37
C ILE A 82 -4.89 3.06 8.01
N ARG A 83 -3.56 3.01 8.24
CA ARG A 83 -2.75 4.07 8.87
C ARG A 83 -2.98 5.47 8.28
N PRO A 84 -2.87 5.70 6.95
CA PRO A 84 -3.08 7.04 6.40
C PRO A 84 -4.52 7.51 6.58
N ILE A 85 -5.49 6.60 6.55
CA ILE A 85 -6.91 6.90 6.69
C ILE A 85 -7.23 7.37 8.13
N ILE A 86 -6.69 6.69 9.15
CA ILE A 86 -6.87 7.09 10.54
C ILE A 86 -6.28 8.48 10.79
N SER A 87 -5.14 8.79 10.17
CA SER A 87 -4.51 10.12 10.32
C SER A 87 -5.37 11.29 9.82
N LEU A 88 -6.39 11.01 8.98
CA LEU A 88 -7.37 12.01 8.53
C LEU A 88 -8.42 12.34 9.60
N LYS A 89 -8.44 11.63 10.74
CA LYS A 89 -9.35 11.84 11.88
C LYS A 89 -10.83 11.85 11.46
N LEU A 90 -11.20 10.91 10.60
CA LEU A 90 -12.57 10.75 10.13
C LEU A 90 -13.42 10.01 11.19
N PRO A 91 -14.74 10.21 11.22
CA PRO A 91 -15.68 9.38 11.96
C PRO A 91 -15.52 7.91 11.58
N ARG A 92 -15.73 7.01 12.55
CA ARG A 92 -15.57 5.56 12.41
C ARG A 92 -16.17 4.96 11.13
N ILE A 93 -17.42 5.32 10.80
CA ILE A 93 -18.11 4.82 9.59
C ILE A 93 -17.35 5.23 8.33
N ASP A 94 -16.93 6.48 8.25
CA ASP A 94 -16.20 7.00 7.09
C ASP A 94 -14.83 6.36 6.96
N THR A 95 -14.13 6.17 8.08
CA THR A 95 -12.85 5.46 8.14
C THR A 95 -12.99 4.03 7.63
N TYR A 96 -14.01 3.31 8.10
CA TYR A 96 -14.32 1.95 7.63
C TYR A 96 -14.61 1.93 6.12
N THR A 97 -15.52 2.78 5.65
CA THR A 97 -15.96 2.76 4.25
C THR A 97 -14.81 3.10 3.31
N MET A 98 -13.98 4.06 3.69
CA MET A 98 -12.79 4.44 2.95
C MET A 98 -11.76 3.31 2.92
N PHE A 99 -11.49 2.69 4.06
CA PHE A 99 -10.57 1.57 4.17
C PHE A 99 -11.01 0.39 3.31
N ARG A 100 -12.30 0.03 3.39
CA ARG A 100 -12.89 -1.03 2.59
C ARG A 100 -12.81 -0.73 1.09
N ALA A 101 -13.08 0.51 0.67
CA ALA A 101 -12.99 0.89 -0.74
C ALA A 101 -11.54 0.77 -1.26
N VAL A 102 -10.54 1.16 -0.47
CA VAL A 102 -9.12 0.98 -0.83
C VAL A 102 -8.78 -0.51 -0.98
N ASP A 103 -9.16 -1.32 -0.01
CA ASP A 103 -8.90 -2.77 -0.01
C ASP A 103 -9.64 -3.51 -1.15
N GLU A 104 -10.86 -3.08 -1.49
CA GLU A 104 -11.66 -3.73 -2.52
C GLU A 104 -11.30 -3.30 -3.95
N GLU A 105 -11.04 -2.01 -4.17
CA GLU A 105 -10.96 -1.39 -5.51
C GLU A 105 -9.53 -1.07 -5.96
N TYR A 106 -8.64 -0.71 -5.03
CA TYR A 106 -7.33 -0.15 -5.36
C TYR A 106 -6.16 -1.12 -5.12
N LEU A 107 -6.30 -2.07 -4.19
CA LEU A 107 -5.29 -3.10 -3.99
C LEU A 107 -5.27 -4.14 -5.12
N PRO A 108 -4.10 -4.45 -5.71
CA PRO A 108 -3.98 -5.51 -6.69
C PRO A 108 -4.19 -6.90 -6.06
N LYS A 109 -5.23 -7.62 -6.52
CA LYS A 109 -5.63 -8.94 -5.97
C LYS A 109 -5.01 -10.15 -6.66
N HIS A 110 -4.18 -9.95 -7.68
CA HIS A 110 -3.68 -11.05 -8.53
C HIS A 110 -2.29 -11.52 -8.11
N GLN A 111 -2.05 -12.83 -8.19
CA GLN A 111 -0.76 -13.44 -7.86
C GLN A 111 0.37 -13.02 -8.83
N ASP A 112 0.02 -12.54 -10.03
CA ASP A 112 0.97 -12.22 -11.10
C ASP A 112 1.48 -10.76 -11.08
N CYS A 113 1.14 -9.97 -10.06
CA CYS A 113 1.56 -8.57 -9.96
C CYS A 113 3.09 -8.39 -10.02
N ASN A 114 3.85 -9.29 -9.39
CA ASN A 114 5.31 -9.28 -9.44
C ASN A 114 5.84 -9.60 -10.84
N HIS A 115 5.17 -10.51 -11.56
CA HIS A 115 5.53 -10.82 -12.94
C HIS A 115 5.30 -9.62 -13.86
N LEU A 116 4.17 -8.91 -13.70
CA LEU A 116 3.88 -7.69 -14.45
C LEU A 116 4.97 -6.63 -14.23
N LEU A 117 5.34 -6.36 -12.98
CA LEU A 117 6.39 -5.39 -12.67
C LEU A 117 7.72 -5.76 -13.33
N ARG A 118 8.07 -7.06 -13.34
CA ARG A 118 9.26 -7.56 -14.04
C ARG A 118 9.17 -7.33 -15.56
N ILE A 119 8.03 -7.60 -16.20
CA ILE A 119 7.87 -7.37 -17.65
C ILE A 119 7.95 -5.87 -17.96
N LEU A 120 7.33 -5.01 -17.14
CA LEU A 120 7.43 -3.56 -17.28
C LEU A 120 8.88 -3.09 -17.17
N LEU A 121 9.63 -3.60 -16.19
CA LEU A 121 11.04 -3.29 -16.04
C LEU A 121 11.85 -3.77 -17.25
N LEU A 122 11.61 -4.99 -17.74
CA LEU A 122 12.27 -5.53 -18.93
C LEU A 122 12.01 -4.67 -20.18
N TYR A 123 10.81 -4.11 -20.31
CA TYR A 123 10.44 -3.26 -21.43
C TYR A 123 11.12 -1.89 -21.38
N HIS A 124 11.19 -1.26 -20.20
CA HIS A 124 11.72 0.10 -20.04
C HIS A 124 13.23 0.16 -19.78
N ASP A 125 13.78 -0.79 -19.03
CA ASP A 125 15.23 -0.93 -18.80
C ASP A 125 15.65 -2.42 -18.82
N PRO A 126 15.88 -2.99 -20.01
CA PRO A 126 16.25 -4.39 -20.14
C PRO A 126 17.61 -4.71 -19.50
N GLU A 127 18.53 -3.74 -19.41
CA GLU A 127 19.83 -3.97 -18.79
C GLU A 127 19.69 -4.16 -17.28
N LEU A 128 18.92 -3.28 -16.63
CA LEU A 128 18.62 -3.38 -15.20
C LEU A 128 17.81 -4.64 -14.87
N CYS A 129 16.81 -4.98 -15.69
CA CYS A 129 16.04 -6.22 -15.51
C CYS A 129 16.95 -7.46 -15.56
N ASN A 130 17.83 -7.54 -16.57
CA ASN A 130 18.75 -8.66 -16.72
C ASN A 130 19.76 -8.74 -15.57
N LEU A 131 20.21 -7.60 -15.05
CA LEU A 131 21.07 -7.55 -13.86
C LEU A 131 20.34 -8.18 -12.66
N LEU A 132 19.13 -7.71 -12.35
CA LEU A 132 18.34 -8.23 -11.22
C LEU A 132 18.05 -9.73 -11.38
N ASP A 133 17.70 -10.19 -12.59
CA ASP A 133 17.50 -11.60 -12.90
C ASP A 133 18.78 -12.43 -12.67
N SER A 134 19.94 -11.93 -13.08
CA SER A 134 21.24 -12.61 -12.87
C SER A 134 21.59 -12.75 -11.38
N LEU A 135 21.14 -11.80 -10.55
CA LEU A 135 21.27 -11.80 -9.10
C LEU A 135 20.15 -12.61 -8.41
N LYS A 136 19.21 -13.16 -9.18
CA LYS A 136 18.01 -13.85 -8.71
C LYS A 136 17.15 -12.97 -7.80
N LEU A 137 17.06 -11.68 -8.12
CA LEU A 137 16.28 -10.67 -7.41
C LEU A 137 14.98 -10.39 -8.18
N GLY A 138 13.97 -11.22 -7.98
CA GLY A 138 12.63 -10.98 -8.50
C GLY A 138 11.88 -9.90 -7.70
N PRO A 139 10.91 -9.18 -8.31
CA PRO A 139 10.14 -8.14 -7.61
C PRO A 139 9.45 -8.62 -6.33
N GLU A 140 9.05 -9.88 -6.25
CA GLU A 140 8.45 -10.49 -5.06
C GLU A 140 9.32 -10.38 -3.80
N LEU A 141 10.63 -10.16 -3.94
CA LEU A 141 11.55 -10.04 -2.81
C LEU A 141 11.63 -8.63 -2.24
N TYR A 142 11.36 -7.59 -3.03
CA TYR A 142 11.60 -6.20 -2.64
C TYR A 142 10.40 -5.26 -2.80
N SER A 143 9.45 -5.56 -3.69
CA SER A 143 8.28 -4.71 -3.95
C SER A 143 6.96 -5.23 -3.37
N ASP A 144 6.99 -6.35 -2.64
CA ASP A 144 5.78 -6.96 -2.11
C ASP A 144 5.04 -6.01 -1.15
N SER A 145 5.75 -5.38 -0.20
CA SER A 145 5.16 -4.38 0.70
C SER A 145 4.62 -3.16 -0.05
N TRP A 146 5.27 -2.74 -1.14
CA TRP A 146 4.86 -1.57 -1.92
C TRP A 146 3.49 -1.77 -2.55
N ILE A 147 3.30 -2.91 -3.20
CA ILE A 147 2.09 -3.21 -3.96
C ILE A 147 0.95 -3.57 -3.00
N GLN A 148 1.23 -4.39 -1.99
CA GLN A 148 0.21 -4.85 -1.04
C GLN A 148 -0.25 -3.77 -0.05
N THR A 149 0.51 -2.70 0.12
CA THR A 149 0.14 -1.59 1.04
C THR A 149 -0.01 -0.25 0.34
N LEU A 150 0.05 -0.21 -1.00
CA LEU A 150 0.11 1.03 -1.79
C LEU A 150 1.19 2.00 -1.28
N PHE A 151 2.35 1.47 -0.86
CA PHE A 151 3.49 2.16 -0.24
C PHE A 151 3.30 2.68 1.18
N SER A 152 2.16 2.43 1.85
CA SER A 152 1.91 3.00 3.18
C SER A 152 2.78 2.43 4.30
N GLU A 153 3.36 1.24 4.09
CA GLU A 153 4.31 0.62 5.01
C GLU A 153 5.73 1.18 4.86
N THR A 154 6.13 1.62 3.67
CA THR A 154 7.50 2.02 3.36
C THR A 154 7.70 3.54 3.33
N CYS A 155 6.71 4.30 2.85
CA CYS A 155 6.77 5.76 2.81
C CYS A 155 6.41 6.39 4.16
N SER A 156 6.90 7.62 4.39
CA SER A 156 6.44 8.42 5.52
C SER A 156 4.95 8.78 5.38
N LEU A 157 4.31 9.11 6.51
CA LEU A 157 2.88 9.45 6.53
C LEU A 157 2.56 10.67 5.65
N GLU A 158 3.43 11.67 5.67
CA GLU A 158 3.24 12.89 4.90
C GLU A 158 3.32 12.65 3.39
N VAL A 159 4.27 11.82 2.95
CA VAL A 159 4.44 11.44 1.55
C VAL A 159 3.28 10.59 1.06
N ILE A 160 2.86 9.59 1.84
CA ILE A 160 1.80 8.67 1.43
C ILE A 160 0.45 9.38 1.29
N LEU A 161 0.13 10.34 2.16
CA LEU A 161 -1.09 11.14 2.04
C LEU A 161 -1.15 11.89 0.70
N ASN A 162 -0.04 12.50 0.29
CA ASN A 162 0.06 13.21 -0.99
C ASN A 162 0.01 12.26 -2.21
N ILE A 163 0.67 11.10 -2.14
CA ILE A 163 0.59 10.08 -3.19
C ILE A 163 -0.84 9.55 -3.33
N TRP A 164 -1.51 9.28 -2.21
CA TRP A 164 -2.88 8.76 -2.22
C TRP A 164 -3.90 9.78 -2.71
N ASP A 165 -3.70 11.08 -2.47
CA ASP A 165 -4.51 12.14 -3.08
C ASP A 165 -4.52 12.02 -4.62
N LEU A 166 -3.35 11.83 -5.24
CA LEU A 166 -3.21 11.68 -6.69
C LEU A 166 -3.71 10.32 -7.18
N TYR A 167 -3.37 9.25 -6.46
CA TYR A 167 -3.70 7.87 -6.83
C TYR A 167 -5.20 7.58 -6.82
N LEU A 168 -5.89 8.00 -5.76
CA LEU A 168 -7.33 7.85 -5.66
C LEU A 168 -8.06 8.72 -6.69
N ALA A 169 -7.52 9.92 -6.99
CA ALA A 169 -8.08 10.78 -8.05
C ALA A 169 -7.92 10.18 -9.45
N LYS A 170 -6.80 9.49 -9.72
CA LYS A 170 -6.54 8.84 -11.02
C LYS A 170 -7.49 7.68 -11.31
N LYS A 171 -8.00 6.99 -10.28
CA LYS A 171 -8.92 5.83 -10.40
C LYS A 171 -8.37 4.72 -11.30
N ASP A 172 -7.06 4.48 -11.22
CA ASP A 172 -6.38 3.45 -12.00
C ASP A 172 -5.49 2.59 -11.10
N ARG A 173 -5.99 1.39 -10.78
CA ARG A 173 -5.30 0.40 -9.95
C ARG A 173 -4.00 -0.13 -10.56
N PHE A 174 -3.79 0.02 -11.88
CA PHE A 174 -2.55 -0.42 -12.54
C PHE A 174 -1.42 0.59 -12.37
N PHE A 175 -1.76 1.83 -12.03
CA PHE A 175 -0.77 2.89 -11.96
C PHE A 175 0.30 2.65 -10.87
N ILE A 176 -0.02 1.83 -9.86
CA ILE A 176 0.93 1.40 -8.82
C ILE A 176 2.20 0.77 -9.40
N PHE A 177 2.09 0.05 -10.53
CA PHE A 177 3.24 -0.59 -11.17
C PHE A 177 4.18 0.43 -11.82
N PHE A 178 3.65 1.55 -12.34
CA PHE A 178 4.47 2.63 -12.87
C PHE A 178 5.14 3.42 -11.75
N LEU A 179 4.45 3.63 -10.62
CA LEU A 179 5.06 4.21 -9.43
C LEU A 179 6.23 3.33 -8.92
N ALA A 180 6.02 2.01 -8.83
CA ALA A 180 7.08 1.07 -8.46
C ALA A 180 8.24 1.06 -9.47
N LEU A 181 7.94 1.11 -10.77
CA LEU A 181 8.93 1.17 -11.83
C LEU A 181 9.84 2.41 -11.70
N VAL A 182 9.27 3.58 -11.42
CA VAL A 182 10.05 4.82 -11.27
C VAL A 182 11.04 4.70 -10.12
N PHE A 183 10.67 4.10 -8.99
CA PHE A 183 11.62 3.87 -7.89
C PHE A 183 12.82 3.01 -8.34
N ILE A 184 12.55 1.93 -9.06
CA ILE A 184 13.59 1.00 -9.52
C ILE A 184 14.51 1.69 -10.55
N ILE A 185 13.94 2.40 -11.52
CA ILE A 185 14.70 3.09 -12.57
C ILE A 185 15.52 4.24 -11.98
N ASN A 186 14.97 5.03 -11.05
CA ASN A 186 15.72 6.12 -10.41
C ASN A 186 16.91 5.58 -9.58
N ALA A 187 16.78 4.36 -9.03
CA ALA A 187 17.85 3.71 -8.30
C ALA A 187 18.86 2.96 -9.19
N ARG A 188 18.72 3.00 -10.52
CA ARG A 188 19.51 2.21 -11.47
C ARG A 188 21.00 2.25 -11.16
N ASP A 189 21.64 3.41 -11.23
CA ASP A 189 23.08 3.52 -11.09
C ASP A 189 23.56 3.07 -9.70
N HIS A 190 22.74 3.30 -8.67
CA HIS A 190 23.00 2.78 -7.34
C HIS A 190 22.97 1.24 -7.32
N ILE A 191 21.96 0.60 -7.90
CA ILE A 191 21.84 -0.87 -7.99
C ILE A 191 23.04 -1.45 -8.74
N PHE A 192 23.46 -0.84 -9.84
CA PHE A 192 24.65 -1.26 -10.59
C PHE A 192 25.93 -1.17 -9.76
N SER A 193 26.06 -0.13 -8.92
CA SER A 193 27.21 0.01 -8.01
C SER A 193 27.25 -1.09 -6.93
N LEU A 194 26.09 -1.65 -6.57
CA LEU A 194 25.92 -2.61 -5.49
C LEU A 194 25.92 -4.08 -5.95
N LYS A 195 26.07 -4.37 -7.25
CA LYS A 195 25.94 -5.74 -7.83
C LYS A 195 26.82 -6.83 -7.19
N HIS A 196 27.84 -6.47 -6.43
CA HIS A 196 28.74 -7.38 -5.71
C HIS A 196 28.40 -7.56 -4.23
N GLN A 197 27.40 -6.83 -3.73
CA GLN A 197 26.95 -6.95 -2.34
C GLN A 197 26.14 -8.23 -2.11
N PRO A 198 26.04 -8.70 -0.86
CA PRO A 198 25.19 -9.84 -0.51
C PRO A 198 23.73 -9.63 -0.93
N LYS A 199 23.09 -10.70 -1.41
CA LYS A 199 21.70 -10.68 -1.86
C LYS A 199 20.74 -10.10 -0.81
N THR A 200 20.93 -10.44 0.47
CA THR A 200 20.09 -9.95 1.58
C THR A 200 20.16 -8.44 1.73
N GLN A 201 21.36 -7.86 1.60
CA GLN A 201 21.56 -6.42 1.66
C GLN A 201 20.94 -5.72 0.46
N LEU A 202 21.02 -6.33 -0.73
CA LEU A 202 20.35 -5.80 -1.92
C LEU A 202 18.83 -5.78 -1.76
N ILE A 203 18.24 -6.83 -1.20
CA ILE A 203 16.79 -6.90 -0.92
C ILE A 203 16.38 -5.76 0.02
N GLU A 204 17.14 -5.54 1.09
CA GLU A 204 16.86 -4.49 2.07
C GLU A 204 16.98 -3.08 1.46
N ILE A 205 18.05 -2.82 0.69
CA ILE A 205 18.25 -1.52 0.03
C ILE A 205 17.14 -1.28 -0.99
N LEU A 206 16.84 -2.27 -1.83
CA LEU A 206 15.79 -2.19 -2.82
C LEU A 206 14.45 -1.94 -2.13
N GLY A 207 14.07 -2.75 -1.15
CA GLY A 207 12.77 -2.63 -0.45
C GLY A 207 12.55 -1.29 0.24
N ASN A 208 13.62 -0.61 0.63
CA ASN A 208 13.61 0.70 1.26
C ASN A 208 13.69 1.88 0.28
N LEU A 209 13.68 1.67 -1.04
CA LEU A 209 13.71 2.78 -2.01
C LEU A 209 12.58 3.80 -1.81
N PRO A 210 11.30 3.41 -1.55
CA PRO A 210 10.23 4.39 -1.39
C PRO A 210 10.37 5.30 -0.16
N SER A 211 11.08 4.85 0.88
CA SER A 211 11.25 5.66 2.11
C SER A 211 12.14 6.89 1.90
N GLN A 212 12.85 6.96 0.77
CA GLN A 212 13.74 8.06 0.41
C GLN A 212 13.02 9.19 -0.34
N LEU A 213 11.75 9.01 -0.72
CA LEU A 213 11.00 10.03 -1.45
C LEU A 213 10.67 11.22 -0.53
N ALA A 214 11.09 12.42 -0.94
CA ALA A 214 10.70 13.65 -0.28
C ALA A 214 9.41 14.22 -0.88
N ILE A 215 8.72 15.05 -0.12
CA ILE A 215 7.42 15.64 -0.52
C ILE A 215 7.57 16.56 -1.73
N ASP A 216 8.67 17.33 -1.76
CA ASP A 216 8.96 18.26 -2.85
C ASP A 216 9.14 17.53 -4.19
N ASP A 217 9.53 16.25 -4.16
CA ASP A 217 9.78 15.43 -5.34
C ASP A 217 8.53 14.68 -5.85
N ILE A 218 7.40 14.72 -5.12
CA ILE A 218 6.20 13.91 -5.46
C ILE A 218 5.66 14.26 -6.85
N ASN A 219 5.63 15.55 -7.22
CA ASN A 219 5.10 15.96 -8.53
C ASN A 219 5.97 15.47 -9.69
N ASP A 220 7.28 15.49 -9.53
CA ASP A 220 8.23 15.01 -10.54
C ASP A 220 8.17 13.48 -10.62
N PHE A 221 8.14 12.81 -9.47
CA PHE A 221 7.93 11.36 -9.35
C PHE A 221 6.64 10.92 -10.06
N TRP A 222 5.52 11.61 -9.80
CA TRP A 222 4.23 11.33 -10.43
C TRP A 222 4.27 11.54 -11.95
N SER A 223 4.87 12.65 -12.39
CA SER A 223 5.01 12.97 -13.82
C SER A 223 5.86 11.95 -14.56
N LEU A 224 6.91 11.42 -13.93
CA LEU A 224 7.70 10.31 -14.47
C LEU A 224 6.88 9.02 -14.60
N ALA A 225 6.05 8.70 -13.60
CA ALA A 225 5.19 7.54 -13.67
C ALA A 225 4.17 7.66 -14.82
N GLU A 226 3.58 8.85 -15.02
CA GLU A 226 2.70 9.12 -16.16
C GLU A 226 3.43 9.06 -17.51
N TYR A 227 4.70 9.45 -17.56
CA TYR A 227 5.51 9.33 -18.76
C TYR A 227 5.68 7.85 -19.13
N TYR A 228 6.08 6.99 -18.19
CA TYR A 228 6.23 5.56 -18.45
C TYR A 228 4.92 4.86 -18.79
N ASP A 229 3.81 5.25 -18.14
CA ASP A 229 2.46 4.80 -18.46
C ASP A 229 2.13 5.06 -19.95
N LYS A 230 2.32 6.30 -20.41
CA LYS A 230 2.08 6.71 -21.81
C LYS A 230 2.98 6.00 -22.83
N GLN A 231 4.17 5.59 -22.44
CA GLN A 231 5.12 4.85 -23.30
C GLN A 231 4.89 3.33 -23.30
N THR A 232 3.92 2.84 -22.51
CA THR A 232 3.64 1.41 -22.38
C THR A 232 2.43 1.01 -23.23
N PRO A 233 2.53 -0.01 -24.09
CA PRO A 233 1.39 -0.48 -24.87
C PRO A 233 0.25 -0.99 -23.97
N SER A 234 -0.99 -0.67 -24.33
CA SER A 234 -2.19 -1.07 -23.58
C SER A 234 -2.40 -2.59 -23.45
N SER A 235 -1.67 -3.40 -24.22
CA SER A 235 -1.68 -4.86 -24.10
C SER A 235 -1.14 -5.36 -22.76
N PHE A 236 -0.24 -4.61 -22.10
CA PHE A 236 0.27 -4.94 -20.76
C PHE A 236 -0.84 -4.89 -19.71
N ILE A 237 -1.74 -3.91 -19.82
CA ILE A 237 -2.88 -3.72 -18.90
C ILE A 237 -3.89 -4.87 -19.02
N LYS A 238 -4.04 -5.46 -20.22
CA LYS A 238 -4.96 -6.59 -20.47
C LYS A 238 -4.51 -7.92 -19.87
N VAL A 239 -3.25 -8.06 -19.46
CA VAL A 239 -2.76 -9.29 -18.82
C VAL A 239 -3.27 -9.39 -17.37
N CYS A 240 -3.76 -8.29 -16.79
CA CYS A 240 -4.07 -8.19 -15.37
C CYS A 240 -5.49 -7.68 -15.03
N ASN A 241 -6.36 -7.51 -16.05
CA ASN A 241 -7.81 -7.31 -15.93
C ASN A 241 -8.53 -8.61 -16.33
#